data_AF-A0A0C3I6X2-F1
#
_entry.id   AF-A0A0C3I6X2-F1
#
_cell.length_a   1.000
_cell.length_b   1.000
_cell.length_c   1.000
_cell.angle_alpha   90.00
_cell.angle_beta   90.00
_cell.angle_gamma   90.00
#
_symmetry.space_group_name_H-M   'P 1'
#
loop_
_entity.id
_entity.type
_entity.pdbx_description
1 polymer ?
#
loop_
_entity_poly.entity_id
_entity_poly.type
_entity_poly.pdbx_seq_one_letter_code
_entity_poly.pdbx_strand_id
1 'polypeptide(L)'
;MTSAGNTSSQLPPSTADLATTWAFLEEGVDHIMTKLQTGVSYTKYIGLYTVAYNYCTSSRMHGDTAPAPGSRTAGANLMGSDLYNNLIRYFVAHL
;
A
#
# COMPACT_ATOMS: atom_id res chain seq x y z
N MET A 1 26.12 22.81 11.97
CA MET A 1 24.75 23.28 11.66
C MET A 1 23.92 22.06 11.30
N THR A 2 23.06 21.62 12.21
CA THR A 2 22.18 20.45 12.05
C THR A 2 20.97 20.85 11.20
N SER A 3 20.81 20.22 10.02
CA SER A 3 19.62 20.43 9.18
C SER A 3 18.59 19.36 9.52
N ALA A 4 17.47 19.80 10.08
CA ALA A 4 16.26 19.02 10.28
C ALA A 4 15.28 19.33 9.14
N GLY A 5 14.61 18.28 8.64
CA GLY A 5 13.29 18.38 8.02
C GLY A 5 13.23 18.47 6.50
N ASN A 6 13.17 17.30 5.84
CA ASN A 6 12.12 17.05 4.84
C ASN A 6 12.02 15.53 4.55
N THR A 7 11.29 14.79 5.38
CA THR A 7 10.82 13.44 4.98
C THR A 7 9.65 13.63 4.03
N SER A 8 9.93 14.05 2.80
CA SER A 8 9.03 13.78 1.68
C SER A 8 8.98 12.26 1.59
N SER A 9 7.95 11.64 2.18
CA SER A 9 7.77 10.19 2.25
C SER A 9 7.88 9.64 0.83
N GLN A 10 9.06 9.13 0.49
CA GLN A 10 9.33 8.61 -0.83
C GLN A 10 8.38 7.45 -1.06
N LEU A 11 7.63 7.49 -2.18
CA LEU A 11 6.69 6.44 -2.50
C LEU A 11 7.43 5.10 -2.50
N PRO A 12 6.91 4.06 -1.82
CA PRO A 12 7.52 2.75 -1.85
C PRO A 12 7.58 2.24 -3.29
N PRO A 13 8.61 1.45 -3.64
CA PRO A 13 8.72 0.87 -4.98
C PRO A 13 7.52 -0.03 -5.26
N SER A 14 7.14 -0.21 -6.53
CA SER A 14 6.05 -1.12 -6.92
C SER A 14 6.30 -2.58 -6.52
N THR A 15 7.57 -2.92 -6.26
CA THR A 15 8.04 -4.21 -5.74
C THR A 15 8.19 -4.26 -4.21
N ALA A 16 7.68 -3.27 -3.46
CA ALA A 16 7.65 -3.26 -1.99
C ALA A 16 6.68 -4.29 -1.39
N ASP A 17 7.13 -5.15 -0.48
CA ASP A 17 6.27 -6.16 0.16
C ASP A 17 5.04 -5.59 0.90
N LEU A 18 4.16 -6.49 1.37
CA LEU A 18 2.94 -6.09 2.08
C LEU A 18 3.24 -5.20 3.28
N ALA A 19 4.27 -5.54 4.06
CA ALA A 19 4.63 -4.81 5.26
C ALA A 19 5.04 -3.36 4.94
N THR A 20 5.93 -3.17 3.96
CA THR A 20 6.37 -1.85 3.52
C THR A 20 5.23 -1.04 2.91
N THR A 21 4.42 -1.70 2.08
CA THR A 21 3.23 -1.07 1.47
C THR A 21 2.25 -0.60 2.53
N TRP A 22 1.93 -1.46 3.49
CA TRP A 22 0.99 -1.15 4.57
C TRP A 22 1.51 -0.04 5.48
N ALA A 23 2.79 -0.04 5.86
CA ALA A 23 3.36 1.01 6.71
C ALA A 23 3.19 2.42 6.08
N PHE A 24 3.32 2.53 4.76
CA PHE A 24 3.04 3.79 4.06
C PHE A 24 1.54 4.14 4.04
N LEU A 25 0.70 3.15 3.74
CA LEU A 25 -0.75 3.35 3.63
C LEU A 25 -1.40 3.65 4.99
N GLU A 26 -0.97 2.99 6.06
CA GLU A 26 -1.49 3.14 7.41
C GLU A 26 -1.36 4.57 7.92
N GLU A 27 -0.22 5.24 7.72
CA GLU A 27 -0.04 6.66 8.08
C GLU A 27 -1.00 7.58 7.31
N GLY A 28 -1.29 7.23 6.05
CA GLY A 28 -2.27 7.94 5.24
C GLY A 28 -3.70 7.72 5.69
N VAL A 29 -4.06 6.46 5.95
CA VAL A 29 -5.39 6.06 6.45
C VAL A 29 -5.63 6.71 7.81
N ASP A 30 -4.66 6.66 8.71
CA ASP A 30 -4.77 7.30 10.03
C ASP A 30 -5.01 8.81 9.92
N HIS A 31 -4.29 9.47 9.02
CA HIS A 31 -4.53 10.89 8.76
C HIS A 31 -5.97 11.16 8.27
N ILE A 32 -6.48 10.34 7.35
CA ILE A 32 -7.85 10.46 6.81
C ILE A 32 -8.89 10.25 7.92
N MET A 33 -8.70 9.23 8.75
CA MET A 33 -9.69 8.84 9.77
C MET A 33 -9.69 9.77 10.98
N THR A 34 -8.53 10.33 11.37
CA THR A 34 -8.39 11.11 12.61
C THR A 34 -8.39 12.63 12.42
N LYS A 35 -8.00 13.16 11.25
CA LYS A 35 -7.87 14.61 11.02
C LYS A 35 -8.79 15.13 9.92
N LEU A 36 -10.09 14.90 10.09
CA LEU A 36 -11.13 15.34 9.14
C LEU A 36 -11.12 16.87 8.86
N GLN A 37 -10.70 17.68 9.84
CA GLN A 37 -10.70 19.14 9.71
C GLN A 37 -9.56 19.66 8.83
N THR A 38 -8.41 18.99 8.81
CA THR A 38 -7.26 19.39 7.99
C THR A 38 -7.31 18.78 6.60
N GLY A 39 -8.02 17.66 6.43
CA GLY A 39 -8.10 16.93 5.17
C GLY A 39 -6.73 16.38 4.73
N VAL A 40 -6.69 15.84 3.51
CA VAL A 40 -5.46 15.30 2.91
C VAL A 40 -5.10 16.12 1.68
N SER A 41 -3.82 16.49 1.56
CA SER A 41 -3.33 17.20 0.37
C SER A 41 -3.44 16.33 -0.87
N TYR A 42 -3.64 16.95 -2.05
CA TYR A 42 -3.72 16.22 -3.32
C TYR A 42 -2.52 15.30 -3.55
N THR A 43 -1.30 15.77 -3.29
CA THR A 43 -0.08 14.98 -3.42
C THR A 43 -0.10 13.73 -2.54
N LYS A 44 -0.54 13.85 -1.28
CA LYS A 44 -0.63 12.71 -0.37
C LYS A 44 -1.73 11.74 -0.81
N TYR A 45 -2.89 12.25 -1.22
CA TYR A 45 -3.99 11.44 -1.74
C TYR A 45 -3.57 10.63 -2.99
N ILE A 46 -2.92 11.28 -3.96
CA ILE A 46 -2.39 10.60 -5.16
C ILE A 46 -1.30 9.59 -4.79
N GLY A 47 -0.47 9.89 -3.79
CA GLY A 47 0.52 8.94 -3.26
C GLY A 47 -0.13 7.66 -2.72
N LEU A 48 -1.15 7.80 -1.87
CA LEU A 48 -1.90 6.66 -1.32
C LEU A 48 -2.58 5.83 -2.42
N TYR A 49 -3.23 6.49 -3.37
CA TYR A 49 -3.82 5.83 -4.53
C TYR A 49 -2.77 5.05 -5.33
N THR A 50 -1.63 5.67 -5.63
CA THR A 50 -0.57 5.08 -6.45
C THR A 50 0.02 3.84 -5.77
N VAL A 51 0.26 3.90 -4.46
CA VAL A 51 0.83 2.77 -3.70
C VAL A 51 -0.16 1.61 -3.62
N ALA A 52 -1.43 1.88 -3.32
CA ALA A 52 -2.47 0.85 -3.30
C ALA A 52 -2.66 0.21 -4.69
N TYR A 53 -2.71 1.05 -5.74
CA TYR A 53 -2.80 0.57 -7.12
C TYR A 53 -1.61 -0.32 -7.47
N ASN A 54 -0.38 0.17 -7.28
CA ASN A 54 0.82 -0.57 -7.60
C ASN A 54 0.88 -1.92 -6.89
N TYR A 55 0.49 -1.96 -5.62
CA TYR A 55 0.43 -3.21 -4.86
C TYR A 55 -0.57 -4.19 -5.46
N CYS A 56 -1.80 -3.74 -5.72
CA CYS A 56 -2.87 -4.57 -6.28
C CYS A 56 -2.61 -5.04 -7.72
N THR A 57 -1.92 -4.25 -8.53
CA THR A 57 -1.61 -4.60 -9.93
C THR A 57 -0.23 -5.23 -10.12
N SER A 58 0.63 -5.22 -9.09
CA SER A 58 1.93 -5.88 -9.20
C SER A 58 1.73 -7.39 -9.33
N SER A 59 2.19 -7.97 -10.43
CA SER A 59 2.18 -9.41 -10.66
C SER A 59 3.25 -10.09 -9.81
N ARG A 60 3.09 -10.11 -8.48
CA ARG A 60 3.96 -10.95 -7.65
C ARG A 60 3.48 -12.38 -7.73
N MET A 61 4.08 -13.12 -8.65
CA MET A 61 4.12 -14.58 -8.58
C MET A 61 4.89 -14.97 -7.31
N HIS A 62 4.22 -15.02 -6.17
CA HIS A 62 4.65 -15.89 -5.08
C HIS A 62 4.39 -17.32 -5.55
N GLY A 63 5.41 -17.94 -6.14
CA GLY A 63 5.33 -19.32 -6.60
C GLY A 63 6.65 -19.77 -7.18
N ASP A 64 7.44 -20.43 -6.33
CA ASP A 64 8.67 -21.19 -6.63
C ASP A 64 8.41 -22.43 -7.53
N THR A 65 7.45 -22.33 -8.47
CA THR A 65 7.08 -23.41 -9.38
C THR A 65 7.16 -22.88 -10.80
N ALA A 66 8.11 -23.45 -11.56
CA ALA A 66 8.36 -23.13 -12.95
C ALA A 66 7.06 -23.03 -13.77
N PRO A 67 6.88 -21.98 -14.59
CA PRO A 67 5.66 -21.78 -15.33
C PRO A 67 5.54 -22.84 -16.44
N ALA A 68 4.51 -23.68 -16.35
CA ALA A 68 4.10 -24.51 -17.48
C ALA A 68 3.65 -23.61 -18.64
N PRO A 69 4.11 -23.84 -19.88
CA PRO A 69 3.76 -23.02 -21.04
C PRO A 69 2.28 -23.19 -21.36
N GLY A 70 1.44 -22.27 -20.86
CA GLY A 70 -0.01 -22.28 -21.09
C GLY A 70 -0.86 -21.60 -20.00
N SER A 71 -0.31 -21.36 -18.80
CA SER A 71 -1.09 -20.74 -17.72
C SER A 71 -1.03 -19.21 -17.77
N ARG A 72 -2.00 -18.59 -18.46
CA ARG A 72 -2.17 -17.12 -18.50
C ARG A 72 -3.06 -16.58 -17.36
N THR A 73 -3.16 -17.29 -16.23
CA THR A 73 -4.19 -16.96 -15.22
C THR A 73 -3.76 -17.18 -13.77
N ALA A 74 -2.47 -17.15 -13.45
CA ALA A 74 -2.02 -17.19 -12.06
C ALA A 74 -1.86 -15.77 -11.48
N GLY A 75 -2.81 -15.34 -10.64
CA GLY A 75 -2.49 -14.49 -9.49
C GLY A 75 -3.14 -13.10 -9.36
N ALA A 76 -4.07 -12.69 -10.22
CA ALA A 76 -4.63 -11.32 -10.20
C ALA A 76 -5.66 -11.02 -9.08
N ASN A 77 -5.70 -11.74 -7.96
CA ASN A 77 -6.74 -11.48 -6.94
C ASN A 77 -6.36 -11.64 -5.45
N LEU A 78 -5.23 -12.26 -5.10
CA LEU A 78 -4.91 -12.49 -3.68
C LEU A 78 -4.18 -11.33 -3.00
N MET A 79 -3.31 -10.58 -3.70
CA MET A 79 -2.60 -9.44 -3.08
C MET A 79 -3.57 -8.38 -2.53
N GLY A 80 -4.60 -8.02 -3.28
CA GLY A 80 -5.60 -7.05 -2.81
C GLY A 80 -6.29 -7.50 -1.51
N SER A 81 -6.47 -8.81 -1.31
CA SER A 81 -7.12 -9.36 -0.12
C SER A 81 -6.30 -9.17 1.15
N ASP A 82 -4.97 -9.32 1.08
CA ASP A 82 -4.08 -9.10 2.24
C ASP A 82 -4.08 -7.63 2.67
N LEU A 83 -4.05 -6.72 1.70
CA LEU A 83 -4.15 -5.28 1.97
C LEU A 83 -5.51 -4.91 2.58
N TYR A 84 -6.60 -5.51 2.06
CA TYR A 84 -7.94 -5.34 2.59
C TYR A 84 -8.06 -5.86 4.04
N ASN A 85 -7.45 -7.01 4.35
CA ASN A 85 -7.42 -7.55 5.71
C ASN A 85 -6.69 -6.63 6.69
N ASN A 86 -5.57 -6.01 6.28
CA ASN A 86 -4.90 -5.00 7.10
C ASN A 86 -5.80 -3.79 7.36
N LEU A 87 -6.55 -3.33 6.35
CA LEU A 87 -7.50 -2.24 6.51
C LEU A 87 -8.63 -2.58 7.49
N ILE A 88 -9.21 -3.78 7.41
CA ILE A 88 -10.21 -4.25 8.39
C ILE A 88 -9.63 -4.23 9.80
N ARG A 89 -8.42 -4.77 9.98
CA ARG A 89 -7.76 -4.80 11.30
C ARG A 89 -7.54 -3.40 11.84
N TYR A 90 -7.12 -2.45 11.00
CA TYR A 90 -6.99 -1.06 11.40
C TYR A 90 -8.31 -0.49 11.91
N PHE A 91 -9.41 -0.68 11.16
CA PHE A 91 -10.72 -0.19 11.58
C PHE A 91 -11.17 -0.82 12.89
N VAL A 92 -11.08 -2.15 13.05
CA VAL A 92 -11.47 -2.83 14.29
C VAL A 92 -10.64 -2.35 15.50
N ALA A 93 -9.38 -1.97 15.29
CA ALA A 93 -8.50 -1.53 16.37
C ALA A 93 -8.67 -0.04 16.74
N HIS A 94 -9.12 0.81 15.81
CA HIS A 94 -9.10 2.26 15.98
C HIS A 94 -10.48 2.94 15.91
N LEU A 95 -11.55 2.21 15.53
CA LEU A 95 -12.92 2.71 15.35
C LEU A 95 -13.96 1.75 15.93
#